data_AF-A0A7W7HH72-F1
#
_entry.id   AF-A0A7W7HH72-F1
#
_cell.length_a   1.000
_cell.length_b   1.000
_cell.length_c   1.000
_cell.angle_alpha   90.00
_cell.angle_beta   90.00
_cell.angle_gamma   90.00
#
_symmetry.space_group_name_H-M   'P 1'
#
loop_
_entity.id
_entity.type
_entity.pdbx_description
1 polymer ?
#
loop_
_entity_poly.entity_id
_entity_poly.type
_entity_poly.pdbx_seq_one_letter_code
_entity_poly.pdbx_strand_id
1 'polypeptide(L)'
;MTADLNTFLADLTHPGMGTENTGPLLAGLVRMTRPERILEVGAGSTTLHLLSGLADAVDATERDRRIVAGEETDEARAAVLHPGALSARYEPRLLVVDDLSVAGTTAADVVAAAAKLGLAHLLEFLEQDFFTIDAAALDAHGPFDLVWLDAGGQADDARFLTALWPRLRPGGLVAVHEPVSAAVVRSASHSRPVLRTVPTPLIQALRRQTGPGSGFEMLTLAEPHKFRQAGLTLLRKLAGWERDRGASFGSELAALGEDERVRPPVLTSEGAVLTDPVCRRVHAAVVLGAALEDTIAARAGVPAAEARRALHRLLASGLVRDGDGVWRDGL
;
A
#
# COMPACT_ATOMS: atom_id res chain seq x y z
N MET A 1 22.92 -7.87 -18.71
CA MET A 1 21.55 -7.73 -18.18
C MET A 1 21.26 -6.31 -17.70
N THR A 2 21.96 -5.75 -16.70
CA THR A 2 21.64 -4.39 -16.18
C THR A 2 21.86 -3.25 -17.19
N ALA A 3 22.90 -3.34 -18.03
CA ALA A 3 23.14 -2.34 -19.08
C ALA A 3 22.05 -2.38 -20.17
N ASP A 4 21.62 -3.59 -20.56
CA ASP A 4 20.61 -3.81 -21.60
C ASP A 4 19.20 -3.41 -21.11
N LEU A 5 18.86 -3.76 -19.86
CA LEU A 5 17.57 -3.44 -19.26
C LEU A 5 17.34 -1.92 -19.20
N ASN A 6 18.34 -1.13 -18.81
CA ASN A 6 18.19 0.33 -18.74
C ASN A 6 17.94 0.96 -20.12
N THR A 7 18.51 0.39 -21.19
CA THR A 7 18.24 0.84 -22.56
C THR A 7 16.80 0.57 -22.96
N PHE A 8 16.32 -0.67 -22.78
CA PHE A 8 14.92 -1.00 -23.10
C PHE A 8 13.92 -0.27 -22.21
N LEU A 9 14.24 -0.08 -20.93
CA LEU A 9 13.42 0.74 -20.04
C LEU A 9 13.38 2.19 -20.52
N ALA A 10 14.48 2.78 -20.99
CA ALA A 10 14.45 4.12 -21.55
C ALA A 10 13.55 4.21 -22.80
N ASP A 11 13.60 3.21 -23.67
CA ASP A 11 12.76 3.14 -24.88
C ASP A 11 11.28 2.94 -24.56
N LEU A 12 10.97 2.13 -23.53
CA LEU A 12 9.60 1.88 -23.09
C LEU A 12 9.08 2.92 -22.09
N THR A 13 9.92 3.77 -21.49
CA THR A 13 9.51 4.77 -20.51
C THR A 13 9.21 6.09 -21.21
N HIS A 14 7.95 6.27 -21.56
CA HIS A 14 7.42 7.58 -21.95
C HIS A 14 7.11 8.40 -20.67
N PRO A 15 7.58 9.66 -20.54
CA PRO A 15 7.26 10.52 -19.39
C PRO A 15 5.75 10.68 -19.15
N GLY A 16 4.96 10.44 -20.20
CA GLY A 16 3.51 10.45 -20.14
C GLY A 16 2.88 9.29 -19.36
N MET A 17 3.61 8.22 -19.03
CA MET A 17 3.08 7.02 -18.36
C MET A 17 3.31 7.00 -16.85
N GLY A 18 4.20 7.84 -16.31
CA GLY A 18 4.26 8.13 -14.87
C GLY A 18 4.66 6.95 -13.97
N THR A 19 5.29 5.90 -14.50
CA THR A 19 5.66 4.68 -13.77
C THR A 19 7.12 4.61 -13.33
N GLU A 20 7.90 5.70 -13.45
CA GLU A 20 9.34 5.73 -13.23
C GLU A 20 9.79 5.34 -11.81
N ASN A 21 8.96 5.59 -10.79
CA ASN A 21 9.20 5.14 -9.42
C ASN A 21 8.41 3.86 -9.09
N THR A 22 7.22 3.71 -9.67
CA THR A 22 6.34 2.55 -9.48
C THR A 22 6.98 1.26 -10.00
N GLY A 23 7.58 1.29 -11.19
CA GLY A 23 8.24 0.13 -11.80
C GLY A 23 9.34 -0.48 -10.92
N PRO A 24 10.36 0.30 -10.50
CA PRO A 24 11.39 -0.20 -9.58
C PRO A 24 10.83 -0.71 -8.25
N LEU A 25 9.77 -0.07 -7.72
CA LEU A 25 9.09 -0.52 -6.52
C LEU A 25 8.41 -1.88 -6.73
N LEU A 26 7.74 -2.09 -7.86
CA LEU A 26 7.15 -3.39 -8.22
C LEU A 26 8.21 -4.49 -8.36
N ALA A 27 9.36 -4.20 -9.00
CA ALA A 27 10.48 -5.14 -9.07
C ALA A 27 10.99 -5.51 -7.66
N GLY A 28 11.10 -4.52 -6.77
CA GLY A 28 11.43 -4.74 -5.36
C GLY A 28 10.40 -5.64 -4.66
N LEU A 29 9.11 -5.37 -4.86
CA LEU A 29 8.02 -6.15 -4.29
C LEU A 29 8.06 -7.61 -4.75
N VAL A 30 8.31 -7.86 -6.04
CA VAL A 30 8.46 -9.21 -6.59
C VAL A 30 9.62 -9.95 -5.92
N ARG A 31 10.79 -9.32 -5.76
CA ARG A 31 11.93 -9.95 -5.08
C ARG A 31 11.68 -10.25 -3.61
N MET A 32 10.93 -9.39 -2.92
CA MET A 32 10.57 -9.57 -1.52
C MET A 32 9.54 -10.67 -1.31
N THR A 33 8.53 -10.74 -2.19
CA THR A 33 7.36 -11.61 -2.00
C THR A 33 7.44 -12.92 -2.77
N ARG A 34 8.37 -13.03 -3.73
CA ARG A 34 8.59 -14.18 -4.63
C ARG A 34 7.28 -14.79 -5.13
N PRO A 35 6.45 -14.01 -5.85
CA PRO A 35 5.19 -14.51 -6.38
C PRO A 35 5.46 -15.52 -7.50
N GLU A 36 4.72 -16.63 -7.51
CA GLU A 36 4.75 -17.64 -8.58
C GLU A 36 3.78 -17.28 -9.72
N ARG A 37 2.66 -16.62 -9.40
CA ARG A 37 1.65 -16.22 -10.37
C ARG A 37 1.36 -14.72 -10.26
N ILE A 38 1.82 -13.95 -11.23
CA ILE A 38 1.55 -12.52 -11.34
C ILE A 38 0.55 -12.28 -12.48
N LEU A 39 -0.42 -11.41 -12.25
CA LEU A 39 -1.25 -10.83 -13.30
C LEU A 39 -0.98 -9.33 -13.41
N GLU A 40 -0.77 -8.84 -14.62
CA GLU A 40 -0.78 -7.43 -14.96
C GLU A 40 -1.97 -7.15 -15.89
N VAL A 41 -2.78 -6.14 -15.55
CA VAL A 41 -3.82 -5.62 -16.43
C VAL A 41 -3.36 -4.24 -16.90
N GLY A 42 -3.13 -4.12 -18.19
CA GLY A 42 -2.29 -3.07 -18.80
C GLY A 42 -0.93 -3.62 -19.20
N ALA A 43 -0.18 -2.90 -20.04
CA ALA A 43 1.18 -3.27 -20.40
C ALA A 43 2.07 -2.05 -20.65
N GLY A 44 3.37 -2.20 -20.37
CA GLY A 44 4.35 -1.14 -20.62
C GLY A 44 5.69 -1.38 -19.94
N SER A 45 6.34 -0.30 -19.49
CA SER A 45 7.63 -0.39 -18.79
C SER A 45 7.55 -1.17 -17.48
N THR A 46 6.39 -1.15 -16.79
CA THR A 46 6.13 -1.93 -15.57
C THR A 46 6.25 -3.43 -15.82
N THR A 47 5.86 -3.91 -17.00
CA THR A 47 6.01 -5.30 -17.39
C THR A 47 7.48 -5.73 -17.35
N LEU A 48 8.40 -4.93 -17.90
CA LEU A 48 9.83 -5.23 -17.85
C LEU A 48 10.39 -5.20 -16.43
N HIS A 49 9.89 -4.31 -15.57
CA HIS A 49 10.28 -4.28 -14.17
C HIS A 49 9.80 -5.53 -13.41
N LEU A 50 8.56 -5.97 -13.64
CA LEU A 50 8.03 -7.21 -13.07
C LEU A 50 8.84 -8.43 -13.54
N LEU A 51 9.13 -8.53 -14.84
CA LEU A 51 9.95 -9.61 -15.41
C LEU A 51 11.38 -9.61 -14.86
N SER A 52 12.01 -8.43 -14.74
CA SER A 52 13.33 -8.31 -14.14
C SER A 52 13.32 -8.72 -12.67
N GLY A 53 12.30 -8.30 -11.91
CA GLY A 53 12.15 -8.71 -10.52
C GLY A 53 11.96 -10.22 -10.37
N LEU A 54 11.24 -10.87 -11.31
CA LEU A 54 11.08 -12.31 -11.35
C LEU A 54 12.39 -13.04 -11.66
N ALA A 55 13.15 -12.57 -12.65
CA ALA A 55 14.45 -13.14 -12.97
C ALA A 55 15.41 -13.08 -11.78
N ASP A 56 15.52 -11.92 -11.13
CA ASP A 56 16.31 -11.75 -9.91
C ASP A 56 15.84 -12.70 -8.79
N ALA A 57 14.52 -12.89 -8.65
CA ALA A 57 13.95 -13.78 -7.64
C ALA A 57 14.22 -15.27 -7.94
N VAL A 58 14.25 -15.67 -9.21
CA VAL A 58 14.64 -17.02 -9.65
C VAL A 58 16.09 -17.28 -9.28
N ASP A 59 17.01 -16.41 -9.68
CA ASP A 59 18.43 -16.54 -9.38
C ASP A 59 18.70 -16.60 -7.87
N ALA A 60 18.06 -15.71 -7.11
CA ALA A 60 18.18 -15.69 -5.66
C ALA A 60 17.63 -16.97 -5.01
N THR A 61 16.54 -17.53 -5.54
CA THR A 61 15.95 -18.75 -5.00
C THR A 61 16.83 -19.98 -5.30
N GLU A 62 17.39 -20.09 -6.51
CA GLU A 62 18.33 -21.17 -6.82
C GLU A 62 19.61 -21.08 -5.97
N ARG A 63 20.12 -19.87 -5.73
CA ARG A 63 21.24 -19.66 -4.81
C ARG A 63 20.89 -20.10 -3.38
N ASP A 64 19.75 -19.67 -2.88
CA ASP A 64 19.28 -20.06 -1.54
C ASP A 64 19.16 -21.59 -1.40
N ARG A 65 18.72 -22.29 -2.46
CA ARG A 65 18.68 -23.77 -2.47
C ARG A 65 20.06 -24.40 -2.39
N ARG A 66 21.04 -23.89 -3.16
CA ARG A 66 22.42 -24.40 -3.08
C ARG A 66 23.02 -24.21 -1.69
N ILE A 67 22.72 -23.08 -1.03
CA ILE A 67 23.15 -22.82 0.34
C ILE A 67 22.55 -23.85 1.30
N VAL A 68 21.24 -24.09 1.23
CA VAL A 68 20.58 -25.07 2.10
C VAL A 68 21.00 -26.52 1.80
N ALA A 69 21.32 -26.83 0.55
CA ALA A 69 21.87 -28.13 0.15
C ALA A 69 23.34 -28.33 0.57
N GLY A 70 24.02 -27.28 1.07
CA GLY A 70 25.44 -27.33 1.41
C GLY A 70 26.37 -27.28 0.20
N GLU A 71 25.86 -26.95 -0.99
CA GLU A 71 26.62 -26.80 -2.24
C GLU A 71 27.32 -25.44 -2.34
N GLU A 72 26.83 -24.44 -1.59
CA GLU A 72 27.39 -23.08 -1.50
C GLU A 72 27.47 -22.65 -0.03
N THR A 73 28.57 -22.01 0.39
CA THR A 73 28.75 -21.57 1.79
C THR A 73 28.50 -20.07 1.93
N ASP A 74 27.43 -19.71 2.65
CA ASP A 74 27.11 -18.34 3.05
C ASP A 74 26.32 -18.36 4.38
N GLU A 75 27.05 -18.34 5.49
CA GLU A 75 26.47 -18.46 6.84
C GLU A 75 25.51 -17.31 7.17
N ALA A 76 25.85 -16.09 6.75
CA ALA A 76 25.02 -14.91 6.98
C ALA A 76 23.69 -15.02 6.24
N ARG A 77 23.70 -15.52 5.01
CA ARG A 77 22.48 -15.79 4.26
C ARG A 77 21.70 -16.95 4.89
N ALA A 78 22.36 -18.06 5.20
CA ALA A 78 21.72 -19.23 5.78
C ALA A 78 20.96 -18.92 7.08
N ALA A 79 21.51 -18.03 7.92
CA ALA A 79 20.91 -17.62 9.19
C ALA A 79 19.54 -16.93 9.06
N VAL A 80 19.20 -16.39 7.88
CA VAL A 80 17.93 -15.69 7.63
C VAL A 80 17.00 -16.42 6.66
N LEU A 81 17.38 -17.62 6.18
CA LEU A 81 16.54 -18.40 5.29
C LEU A 81 15.42 -19.11 6.06
N HIS A 82 14.18 -18.92 5.62
CA HIS A 82 13.05 -19.68 6.13
C HIS A 82 13.04 -21.08 5.49
N PRO A 83 13.17 -22.18 6.25
CA PRO A 83 13.28 -23.53 5.68
C PRO A 83 12.09 -23.92 4.79
N GLY A 84 10.89 -23.45 5.12
CA GLY A 84 9.69 -23.70 4.33
C GLY A 84 9.66 -23.00 2.97
N ALA A 85 10.44 -21.92 2.79
CA ALA A 85 10.41 -21.09 1.58
C ALA A 85 11.11 -21.74 0.37
N LEU A 86 11.81 -22.86 0.58
CA LEU A 86 12.61 -23.54 -0.44
C LEU A 86 12.08 -24.95 -0.77
N SER A 87 10.92 -25.30 -0.24
CA SER A 87 10.35 -26.66 -0.30
C SER A 87 9.84 -27.07 -1.70
N ALA A 88 9.44 -26.11 -2.53
CA ALA A 88 9.01 -26.33 -3.91
C ALA A 88 9.97 -25.65 -4.90
N ARG A 89 9.96 -26.12 -6.16
CA ARG A 89 10.61 -25.41 -7.28
C ARG A 89 9.89 -24.09 -7.52
N TYR A 90 10.65 -23.04 -7.79
CA TYR A 90 10.11 -21.70 -7.98
C TYR A 90 10.08 -21.43 -9.48
N GLU A 91 8.89 -21.61 -10.08
CA GLU A 91 8.67 -21.50 -11.52
C GLU A 91 7.65 -20.39 -11.80
N PRO A 92 8.06 -19.12 -11.65
CA PRO A 92 7.13 -18.01 -11.74
C PRO A 92 6.70 -17.73 -13.18
N ARG A 93 5.51 -17.13 -13.30
CA ARG A 93 4.93 -16.64 -14.55
C ARG A 93 4.25 -15.30 -14.33
N LEU A 94 4.43 -14.41 -15.30
CA LEU A 94 3.71 -13.16 -15.43
C LEU A 94 2.74 -13.28 -16.60
N LEU A 95 1.44 -13.23 -16.29
CA LEU A 95 0.38 -13.05 -17.28
C LEU A 95 0.12 -11.56 -17.44
N VAL A 96 0.16 -11.08 -18.68
CA VAL A 96 -0.18 -9.70 -19.06
C VAL A 96 -1.43 -9.72 -19.92
N VAL A 97 -2.41 -8.89 -19.58
CA VAL A 97 -3.64 -8.71 -20.34
C VAL A 97 -3.76 -7.25 -20.76
N ASP A 98 -3.76 -7.01 -22.06
CA ASP A 98 -3.91 -5.67 -22.66
C ASP A 98 -4.53 -5.82 -24.05
N ASP A 99 -5.43 -4.93 -24.47
CA ASP A 99 -6.09 -4.99 -25.78
C ASP A 99 -5.40 -4.14 -26.86
N LEU A 100 -4.26 -3.51 -26.51
CA LEU A 100 -3.46 -2.61 -27.33
C LEU A 100 -4.25 -1.44 -27.94
N SER A 101 -5.42 -1.13 -27.39
CA SER A 101 -6.34 -0.14 -27.96
C SER A 101 -5.88 1.31 -27.73
N VAL A 102 -5.02 1.55 -26.72
CA VAL A 102 -4.56 2.88 -26.35
C VAL A 102 -3.35 3.28 -27.17
N ALA A 103 -3.56 4.20 -28.13
CA ALA A 103 -2.51 4.75 -28.96
C ALA A 103 -1.47 5.54 -28.15
N GLY A 104 -0.20 5.46 -28.56
CA GLY A 104 0.91 6.19 -27.93
C GLY A 104 1.46 5.56 -26.65
N THR A 105 1.04 4.33 -26.33
CA THR A 105 1.63 3.48 -25.29
C THR A 105 2.75 2.62 -25.87
N THR A 106 3.51 1.97 -24.99
CA THR A 106 4.62 1.07 -25.34
C THR A 106 4.25 -0.41 -25.16
N ALA A 107 2.96 -0.70 -24.94
CA ALA A 107 2.42 -2.03 -24.68
C ALA A 107 2.78 -3.04 -25.80
N ALA A 108 2.66 -2.63 -27.07
CA ALA A 108 2.94 -3.49 -28.22
C ALA A 108 4.41 -3.94 -28.32
N ASP A 109 5.34 -3.19 -27.72
CA ASP A 109 6.78 -3.45 -27.81
C ASP A 109 7.29 -4.40 -26.71
N VAL A 110 6.48 -4.67 -25.68
CA VAL A 110 6.86 -5.42 -24.49
C VAL A 110 7.30 -6.84 -24.81
N VAL A 111 6.57 -7.56 -25.67
CA VAL A 111 6.90 -8.94 -26.05
C VAL A 111 8.26 -9.02 -26.73
N ALA A 112 8.53 -8.10 -27.66
CA ALA A 112 9.81 -8.03 -28.37
C ALA A 112 10.96 -7.64 -27.43
N ALA A 113 10.73 -6.71 -26.50
CA ALA A 113 11.71 -6.31 -25.50
C ALA A 113 12.04 -7.47 -24.53
N ALA A 114 11.02 -8.18 -24.03
CA ALA A 114 11.19 -9.34 -23.17
C ALA A 114 11.99 -10.46 -23.87
N ALA A 115 11.74 -10.70 -25.17
CA ALA A 115 12.50 -11.65 -25.96
C ALA A 115 13.98 -11.26 -26.09
N LYS A 116 14.27 -9.99 -26.41
CA LYS A 116 15.65 -9.48 -26.51
C LYS A 116 16.41 -9.56 -25.19
N LEU A 117 15.71 -9.40 -24.07
CA LEU A 117 16.26 -9.53 -22.72
C LEU A 117 16.39 -10.99 -22.24
N GLY A 118 15.93 -11.97 -23.02
CA GLY A 118 15.91 -13.38 -22.62
C GLY A 118 14.85 -13.72 -21.57
N LEU A 119 13.88 -12.83 -21.33
CA LEU A 119 12.85 -12.93 -20.30
C LEU A 119 11.52 -13.48 -20.82
N ALA A 120 11.40 -13.76 -22.12
CA ALA A 120 10.16 -14.25 -22.73
C ALA A 120 9.62 -15.54 -22.10
N HIS A 121 10.48 -16.38 -21.52
CA HIS A 121 10.07 -17.62 -20.84
C HIS A 121 9.29 -17.39 -19.53
N LEU A 122 9.32 -16.16 -18.99
CA LEU A 122 8.56 -15.75 -17.81
C LEU A 122 7.24 -15.06 -18.18
N LEU A 123 7.07 -14.65 -19.43
CA LEU A 123 5.97 -13.82 -19.91
C LEU A 123 4.93 -14.66 -20.68
N GLU A 124 3.68 -14.50 -20.30
CA GLU A 124 2.52 -14.85 -21.10
C GLU A 124 1.75 -13.56 -21.42
N PHE A 125 1.55 -13.25 -22.70
CA PHE A 125 0.86 -12.04 -23.14
C PHE A 125 -0.44 -12.40 -23.84
N LEU A 126 -1.52 -11.77 -23.42
CA LEU A 126 -2.87 -12.06 -23.85
C LEU A 126 -3.51 -10.78 -24.39
N GLU A 127 -3.48 -10.64 -25.72
CA GLU A 127 -3.98 -9.48 -26.44
C GLU A 127 -5.52 -9.50 -26.50
N GLN A 128 -6.18 -9.02 -25.45
CA GLN A 128 -7.64 -8.94 -25.37
C GLN A 128 -8.11 -7.98 -24.27
N ASP A 129 -9.36 -7.53 -24.38
CA ASP A 129 -10.04 -6.82 -23.29
C ASP A 129 -10.25 -7.76 -22.10
N PHE A 130 -9.70 -7.40 -20.95
CA PHE A 130 -9.84 -8.14 -19.70
C PHE A 130 -11.30 -8.49 -19.37
N PHE A 131 -12.25 -7.60 -19.66
CA PHE A 131 -13.66 -7.83 -19.35
C PHE A 131 -14.35 -8.83 -20.27
N THR A 132 -13.69 -9.26 -21.35
CA THR A 132 -14.18 -10.32 -22.24
C THR A 132 -13.68 -11.71 -21.82
N ILE A 133 -12.70 -11.77 -20.91
CA ILE A 133 -12.16 -13.02 -20.37
C ILE A 133 -13.21 -13.66 -19.48
N ASP A 134 -13.61 -14.88 -19.80
CA ASP A 134 -14.52 -15.62 -18.93
C ASP A 134 -13.82 -16.07 -17.64
N ALA A 135 -14.64 -16.31 -16.61
CA ALA A 135 -14.17 -16.69 -15.29
C ALA A 135 -13.31 -17.97 -15.29
N ALA A 136 -13.65 -18.95 -16.13
CA ALA A 136 -12.98 -20.24 -16.16
C ALA A 136 -11.59 -20.15 -16.82
N ALA A 137 -11.47 -19.35 -17.88
CA ALA A 137 -10.19 -19.02 -18.49
C ALA A 137 -9.28 -18.32 -17.46
N LEU A 138 -9.81 -17.32 -16.75
CA LEU A 138 -9.03 -16.60 -15.73
C LEU A 138 -8.63 -17.52 -14.55
N ASP A 139 -9.52 -18.44 -14.15
CA ASP A 139 -9.23 -19.43 -13.09
C ASP A 139 -8.10 -20.39 -13.48
N ALA A 140 -7.91 -20.67 -14.76
CA ALA A 140 -6.84 -21.55 -15.24
C ALA A 140 -5.42 -20.98 -15.04
N HIS A 141 -5.28 -19.65 -14.92
CA HIS A 141 -4.00 -18.98 -14.65
C HIS A 141 -3.76 -18.73 -13.15
N GLY A 142 -4.81 -18.83 -12.34
CA GLY A 142 -4.77 -18.55 -10.90
C GLY A 142 -4.59 -19.79 -10.02
N PRO A 143 -4.63 -19.62 -8.68
CA PRO A 143 -4.77 -18.35 -7.97
C PRO A 143 -3.55 -17.42 -8.15
N PHE A 144 -3.77 -16.11 -8.04
CA PHE A 144 -2.71 -15.11 -8.18
C PHE A 144 -2.10 -14.71 -6.84
N ASP A 145 -0.82 -14.37 -6.91
CA ASP A 145 0.01 -13.98 -5.78
C ASP A 145 0.23 -12.48 -5.72
N LEU A 146 0.33 -11.88 -6.91
CA LEU A 146 0.45 -10.44 -7.12
C LEU A 146 -0.41 -10.06 -8.34
N VAL A 147 -1.19 -9.01 -8.20
CA VAL A 147 -1.93 -8.39 -9.29
C VAL A 147 -1.48 -6.94 -9.41
N TRP A 148 -1.13 -6.48 -10.60
CA TRP A 148 -0.85 -5.08 -10.92
C TRP A 148 -1.96 -4.55 -11.83
N LEU A 149 -2.65 -3.50 -11.39
CA LEU A 149 -3.72 -2.83 -12.14
C LEU A 149 -3.22 -1.45 -12.60
N ASP A 150 -2.99 -1.33 -13.90
CA ASP A 150 -2.58 -0.09 -14.57
C ASP A 150 -3.28 0.06 -15.92
N ALA A 151 -4.61 -0.06 -15.89
CA ALA A 151 -5.47 0.05 -17.05
C ALA A 151 -6.81 0.71 -16.71
N GLY A 152 -7.36 1.46 -17.66
CA GLY A 152 -8.67 2.09 -17.51
C GLY A 152 -8.70 3.19 -16.44
N GLY A 153 -9.85 3.37 -15.81
CA GLY A 153 -10.03 4.33 -14.70
C GLY A 153 -10.58 3.69 -13.43
N GLN A 154 -10.91 4.50 -12.44
CA GLN A 154 -11.35 4.02 -11.12
C GLN A 154 -12.57 3.10 -11.13
N ALA A 155 -13.47 3.25 -12.12
CA ALA A 155 -14.60 2.35 -12.29
C ALA A 155 -14.16 0.96 -12.77
N ASP A 156 -13.15 0.91 -13.62
CA ASP A 156 -12.55 -0.32 -14.11
C ASP A 156 -11.74 -1.00 -13.00
N ASP A 157 -10.96 -0.25 -12.21
CA ASP A 157 -10.28 -0.77 -11.01
C ASP A 157 -11.24 -1.49 -10.06
N ALA A 158 -12.43 -0.92 -9.82
CA ALA A 158 -13.45 -1.55 -8.99
C ALA A 158 -13.95 -2.87 -9.60
N ARG A 159 -14.12 -2.92 -10.93
CA ARG A 159 -14.53 -4.13 -11.67
C ARG A 159 -13.41 -5.19 -11.65
N PHE A 160 -12.17 -4.81 -11.90
CA PHE A 160 -10.99 -5.67 -11.80
C PHE A 160 -10.88 -6.27 -10.40
N LEU A 161 -10.94 -5.45 -9.35
CA LEU A 161 -10.91 -5.92 -7.96
C LEU A 161 -12.03 -6.91 -7.67
N THR A 162 -13.25 -6.64 -8.15
CA THR A 162 -14.38 -7.56 -7.97
C THR A 162 -14.12 -8.91 -8.63
N ALA A 163 -13.56 -8.93 -9.84
CA ALA A 163 -13.24 -10.15 -10.57
C ALA A 163 -12.04 -10.90 -9.97
N LEU A 164 -11.02 -10.19 -9.49
CA LEU A 164 -9.72 -10.77 -9.11
C LEU A 164 -9.61 -11.09 -7.63
N TRP A 165 -10.37 -10.43 -6.75
CA TRP A 165 -10.30 -10.66 -5.31
C TRP A 165 -10.56 -12.12 -4.88
N PRO A 166 -11.55 -12.84 -5.46
CA PRO A 166 -11.73 -14.27 -5.18
C PRO A 166 -10.54 -15.13 -5.62
N ARG A 167 -9.82 -14.71 -6.66
CA ARG A 167 -8.71 -15.42 -7.30
C ARG A 167 -7.35 -15.12 -6.69
N LEU A 168 -7.28 -14.14 -5.79
CA LEU A 168 -6.06 -13.84 -5.05
C LEU A 168 -5.88 -14.85 -3.90
N ARG A 169 -4.69 -15.42 -3.75
CA ARG A 169 -4.37 -16.27 -2.59
C ARG A 169 -4.42 -15.49 -1.27
N PRO A 170 -4.71 -16.13 -0.14
CA PRO A 170 -4.37 -15.57 1.17
C PRO A 170 -2.87 -15.20 1.22
N GLY A 171 -2.56 -14.02 1.72
CA GLY A 171 -1.22 -13.42 1.68
C GLY A 171 -0.87 -12.70 0.37
N GLY A 172 -1.67 -12.87 -0.69
CA GLY A 172 -1.46 -12.23 -1.99
C GLY A 172 -1.77 -10.73 -1.99
N LEU A 173 -1.26 -10.05 -3.01
CA LEU A 173 -1.29 -8.59 -3.14
C LEU A 173 -2.01 -8.13 -4.41
N VAL A 174 -2.79 -7.06 -4.31
CA VAL A 174 -3.20 -6.25 -5.45
C VAL A 174 -2.59 -4.87 -5.31
N ALA A 175 -1.87 -4.44 -6.34
CA ALA A 175 -1.35 -3.09 -6.47
C ALA A 175 -2.22 -2.34 -7.48
N VAL A 176 -2.75 -1.19 -7.08
CA VAL A 176 -3.62 -0.33 -7.90
C VAL A 176 -2.90 0.96 -8.19
N HIS A 177 -2.76 1.31 -9.46
CA HIS A 177 -2.15 2.56 -9.89
C HIS A 177 -3.05 3.78 -9.63
N GLU A 178 -2.46 4.97 -9.58
CA GLU A 178 -3.17 6.25 -9.43
C GLU A 178 -4.20 6.30 -8.27
N PRO A 179 -3.79 5.98 -7.03
CA PRO A 179 -4.69 5.89 -5.87
C PRO A 179 -5.14 7.26 -5.34
N VAL A 180 -4.53 8.34 -5.83
CA VAL A 180 -4.73 9.70 -5.37
C VAL A 180 -4.81 10.63 -6.57
N SER A 181 -5.49 11.75 -6.39
CA SER A 181 -5.60 12.80 -7.40
C SER A 181 -5.31 14.16 -6.78
N ALA A 182 -4.79 15.08 -7.58
CA ALA A 182 -4.65 16.47 -7.17
C ALA A 182 -6.04 17.13 -7.14
N ALA A 183 -6.46 17.60 -5.97
CA ALA A 183 -7.74 18.26 -5.77
C ALA A 183 -7.58 19.58 -5.00
N VAL A 184 -8.43 20.54 -5.33
CA VAL A 184 -8.49 21.81 -4.60
C VAL A 184 -9.32 21.60 -3.33
N VAL A 185 -8.66 21.71 -2.17
CA VAL A 185 -9.28 21.52 -0.86
C VAL A 185 -9.45 22.86 -0.17
N ARG A 186 -10.63 23.08 0.43
CA ARG A 186 -10.89 24.20 1.33
C ARG A 186 -10.74 23.72 2.77
N SER A 187 -9.67 24.12 3.44
CA SER A 187 -9.57 23.93 4.88
C SER A 187 -10.34 25.02 5.61
N ALA A 188 -11.07 24.68 6.68
CA ALA A 188 -11.71 25.67 7.54
C ALA A 188 -10.70 26.66 8.17
N SER A 189 -9.41 26.29 8.23
CA SER A 189 -8.33 27.14 8.73
C SER A 189 -7.65 28.01 7.66
N HIS A 190 -7.94 27.80 6.38
CA HIS A 190 -7.29 28.53 5.29
C HIS A 190 -8.32 29.38 4.55
N SER A 191 -8.12 30.70 4.54
CA SER A 191 -8.97 31.64 3.79
C SER A 191 -8.90 31.45 2.27
N ARG A 192 -7.89 30.71 1.78
CA ARG A 192 -7.69 30.42 0.36
C ARG A 192 -7.74 28.91 0.08
N PRO A 193 -8.37 28.48 -1.04
CA PRO A 193 -8.32 27.10 -1.49
C PRO A 193 -6.87 26.69 -1.76
N VAL A 194 -6.51 25.45 -1.42
CA VAL A 194 -5.15 24.94 -1.63
C VAL A 194 -5.19 23.61 -2.37
N LEU A 195 -4.28 23.42 -3.32
CA LEU A 195 -4.10 22.15 -4.01
C LEU A 195 -3.51 21.11 -3.06
N ARG A 196 -4.12 19.93 -3.00
CA ARG A 196 -3.69 18.80 -2.17
C ARG A 196 -3.87 17.50 -2.93
N THR A 197 -3.00 16.54 -2.65
CA THR A 197 -3.18 15.16 -3.06
C THR A 197 -4.22 14.52 -2.15
N VAL A 198 -5.33 14.05 -2.71
CA VAL A 198 -6.41 13.39 -1.97
C VAL A 198 -6.64 11.97 -2.49
N PRO A 199 -7.05 11.02 -1.63
CA PRO A 199 -7.40 9.68 -2.09
C PRO A 199 -8.57 9.70 -3.06
N THR A 200 -8.52 8.85 -4.07
CA THR A 200 -9.62 8.68 -5.02
C THR A 200 -10.87 8.10 -4.35
N PRO A 201 -12.08 8.29 -4.93
CA PRO A 201 -13.31 7.66 -4.48
C PRO A 201 -13.18 6.16 -4.15
N LEU A 202 -12.51 5.37 -5.00
CA LEU A 202 -12.27 3.95 -4.77
C LEU A 202 -11.44 3.72 -3.50
N ILE A 203 -10.31 4.41 -3.36
CA ILE A 203 -9.45 4.28 -2.18
C ILE A 203 -10.17 4.72 -0.91
N GLN A 204 -11.01 5.75 -0.97
CA GLN A 204 -11.85 6.15 0.17
C GLN A 204 -12.87 5.06 0.55
N ALA A 205 -13.44 4.37 -0.45
CA ALA A 205 -14.37 3.27 -0.20
C ALA A 205 -13.67 2.06 0.43
N LEU A 206 -12.46 1.73 0.00
CA LEU A 206 -11.65 0.65 0.58
C LEU A 206 -11.19 0.99 2.01
N ARG A 207 -10.76 2.24 2.27
CA ARG A 207 -10.42 2.74 3.62
C ARG A 207 -11.54 2.54 4.64
N ARG A 208 -12.80 2.72 4.22
CA ARG A 208 -13.95 2.50 5.13
C ARG A 208 -14.17 1.03 5.49
N GLN A 209 -13.57 0.10 4.76
CA GLN A 209 -13.68 -1.34 4.98
C GLN A 209 -12.50 -1.91 5.79
N THR A 210 -11.43 -1.13 5.97
CA THR A 210 -10.30 -1.49 6.82
C THR A 210 -10.67 -1.32 8.30
N GLY A 211 -10.29 -2.28 9.15
CA GLY A 211 -10.51 -2.22 10.61
C GLY A 211 -10.30 -3.58 11.27
N PRO A 212 -10.52 -3.69 12.59
CA PRO A 212 -10.48 -4.96 13.29
C PRO A 212 -11.40 -5.98 12.61
N GLY A 213 -10.84 -7.12 12.21
CA GLY A 213 -11.55 -8.18 11.48
C GLY A 213 -11.66 -7.99 9.97
N SER A 214 -11.05 -6.96 9.36
CA SER A 214 -11.00 -6.86 7.90
C SER A 214 -10.25 -8.05 7.30
N GLY A 215 -10.72 -8.53 6.16
CA GLY A 215 -10.07 -9.62 5.42
C GLY A 215 -8.84 -9.16 4.63
N PHE A 216 -8.45 -7.89 4.75
CA PHE A 216 -7.34 -7.29 4.04
C PHE A 216 -6.73 -6.13 4.81
N GLU A 217 -5.47 -5.82 4.52
CA GLU A 217 -4.79 -4.60 4.90
C GLU A 217 -4.46 -3.75 3.67
N MET A 218 -4.19 -2.47 3.89
CA MET A 218 -3.99 -1.52 2.79
C MET A 218 -2.91 -0.50 3.12
N LEU A 219 -2.05 -0.21 2.15
CA LEU A 219 -1.02 0.82 2.20
C LEU A 219 -1.06 1.67 0.93
N THR A 220 -1.24 2.99 1.07
CA THR A 220 -1.14 3.95 -0.04
C THR A 220 0.22 4.63 -0.01
N LEU A 221 0.98 4.53 -1.10
CA LEU A 221 2.23 5.25 -1.33
C LEU A 221 1.96 6.33 -2.38
N ALA A 222 1.84 7.59 -1.93
CA ALA A 222 1.56 8.71 -2.82
C ALA A 222 2.85 9.34 -3.35
N GLU A 223 2.83 9.79 -4.61
CA GLU A 223 3.90 10.60 -5.20
C GLU A 223 3.48 12.07 -5.25
N PRO A 224 3.73 12.87 -4.19
CA PRO A 224 3.19 14.22 -4.07
C PRO A 224 3.77 15.22 -5.09
N HIS A 225 4.84 14.83 -5.78
CA HIS A 225 5.45 15.62 -6.85
C HIS A 225 4.77 15.42 -8.21
N LYS A 226 3.78 14.51 -8.31
CA LYS A 226 2.99 14.25 -9.53
C LYS A 226 1.56 14.76 -9.40
N PHE A 227 1.00 15.24 -10.51
CA PHE A 227 -0.40 15.71 -10.55
C PHE A 227 -1.39 14.66 -11.09
N ARG A 228 -0.88 13.64 -11.80
CA ARG A 228 -1.57 12.44 -12.30
C ARG A 228 -0.64 11.24 -12.17
N GLN A 229 -1.16 10.02 -12.21
CA GLN A 229 -0.36 8.79 -12.04
C GLN A 229 0.50 8.85 -10.77
N ALA A 230 -0.11 9.30 -9.67
CA ALA A 230 0.60 9.79 -8.50
C ALA A 230 0.75 8.70 -7.40
N GLY A 231 1.49 7.65 -7.71
CA GLY A 231 1.82 6.56 -6.79
C GLY A 231 0.90 5.34 -6.91
N LEU A 232 0.84 4.51 -5.87
CA LEU A 232 0.13 3.23 -5.86
C LEU A 232 -0.51 2.89 -4.51
N THR A 233 -1.56 2.08 -4.51
CA THR A 233 -2.09 1.45 -3.29
C THR A 233 -1.90 -0.05 -3.35
N LEU A 234 -1.35 -0.62 -2.28
CA LEU A 234 -1.26 -2.06 -2.05
C LEU A 234 -2.44 -2.51 -1.19
N LEU A 235 -3.11 -3.57 -1.62
CA LEU A 235 -4.13 -4.30 -0.88
C LEU A 235 -3.60 -5.71 -0.65
N ARG A 236 -3.39 -6.12 0.60
CA ARG A 236 -2.96 -7.48 0.92
C ARG A 236 -4.12 -8.27 1.51
N LYS A 237 -4.47 -9.40 0.90
CA LYS A 237 -5.51 -10.30 1.41
C LYS A 237 -4.96 -11.07 2.60
N LEU A 238 -5.59 -10.94 3.75
CA LEU A 238 -5.12 -11.57 4.99
C LEU A 238 -5.61 -13.01 5.09
N ALA A 239 -4.69 -13.92 5.38
CA ALA A 239 -5.04 -15.26 5.82
C ALA A 239 -5.64 -15.25 7.23
N GLY A 240 -6.32 -16.34 7.61
CA GLY A 240 -7.00 -16.42 8.91
C GLY A 240 -6.05 -16.23 10.10
N TRP A 241 -4.82 -16.74 10.01
CA TRP A 241 -3.79 -16.66 11.06
C TRP A 241 -3.11 -15.29 11.16
N GLU A 242 -3.29 -14.42 10.18
CA GLU A 242 -2.72 -13.06 10.16
C GLU A 242 -3.67 -12.01 10.73
N ARG A 243 -4.92 -12.40 10.98
CA ARG A 243 -5.92 -11.51 11.56
C ARG A 243 -5.62 -11.28 13.03
N ASP A 244 -6.13 -10.17 13.55
CA ASP A 244 -6.09 -9.86 14.97
C ASP A 244 -6.59 -11.07 15.78
N ARG A 245 -5.71 -11.58 16.64
CA ARG A 245 -5.97 -12.76 17.49
C ARG A 245 -6.76 -12.40 18.75
N GLY A 246 -6.99 -11.12 19.02
CA GLY A 246 -7.69 -10.63 20.20
C GLY A 246 -6.88 -10.77 21.50
N ALA A 247 -5.60 -11.16 21.41
CA ALA A 247 -4.70 -11.20 22.54
C ALA A 247 -4.16 -9.80 22.86
N SER A 248 -3.94 -9.52 24.15
CA SER A 248 -3.33 -8.26 24.56
C SER A 248 -1.84 -8.23 24.19
N PHE A 249 -1.28 -7.03 23.98
CA PHE A 249 0.15 -6.85 23.77
C PHE A 249 1.00 -7.48 24.87
N GLY A 250 0.65 -7.27 26.14
CA GLY A 250 1.37 -7.85 27.28
C GLY A 250 1.32 -9.37 27.31
N SER A 251 0.16 -9.98 27.01
CA SER A 251 0.05 -11.45 26.93
C SER A 251 0.86 -12.06 25.79
N GLU A 252 0.97 -11.36 24.65
CA GLU A 252 1.78 -11.80 23.52
C GLU A 252 3.28 -11.71 23.87
N LEU A 253 3.72 -10.63 24.54
CA LEU A 253 5.09 -10.53 25.04
C LEU A 253 5.42 -11.62 26.06
N ALA A 254 4.54 -11.86 27.04
CA ALA A 254 4.71 -12.92 28.02
C ALA A 254 4.87 -14.30 27.35
N ALA A 255 4.11 -14.58 26.28
CA ALA A 255 4.21 -15.82 25.51
C ALA A 255 5.55 -15.95 24.77
N LEU A 256 6.21 -14.85 24.44
CA LEU A 256 7.55 -14.81 23.85
C LEU A 256 8.68 -14.83 24.91
N GLY A 257 8.34 -14.83 26.20
CA GLY A 257 9.32 -14.71 27.29
C GLY A 257 9.85 -13.29 27.49
N GLU A 258 9.17 -12.29 26.92
CA GLU A 258 9.52 -10.86 27.01
C GLU A 258 8.79 -10.18 28.19
N ASP A 259 9.26 -8.99 28.58
CA ASP A 259 8.71 -8.25 29.73
C ASP A 259 7.28 -7.72 29.45
N GLU A 260 6.27 -8.32 30.09
CA GLU A 260 4.85 -7.95 29.97
C GLU A 260 4.53 -6.51 30.42
N ARG A 261 5.45 -5.85 31.15
CA ARG A 261 5.26 -4.49 31.64
C ARG A 261 5.50 -3.44 30.55
N VAL A 262 6.09 -3.83 29.41
CA VAL A 262 6.25 -2.95 28.25
C VAL A 262 4.86 -2.62 27.71
N ARG A 263 4.59 -1.33 27.55
CA ARG A 263 3.31 -0.83 27.03
C ARG A 263 3.38 -0.70 25.51
N PRO A 264 2.27 -0.96 24.79
CA PRO A 264 2.22 -0.70 23.37
C PRO A 264 2.41 0.81 23.10
N PRO A 265 3.09 1.19 22.01
CA PRO A 265 3.24 2.59 21.63
C PRO A 265 1.88 3.20 21.30
N VAL A 266 1.60 4.38 21.86
CA VAL A 266 0.43 5.16 21.48
C VAL A 266 0.87 6.14 20.39
N LEU A 267 0.58 5.79 19.13
CA LEU A 267 0.78 6.71 18.01
C LEU A 267 -0.36 7.74 18.02
N THR A 268 -0.25 8.73 18.90
CA THR A 268 -1.19 9.85 18.92
C THR A 268 -0.97 10.66 17.65
N SER A 269 -2.00 10.78 16.81
CA SER A 269 -2.04 11.90 15.89
C SER A 269 -2.37 13.12 16.75
N GLU A 270 -1.39 14.00 16.91
CA GLU A 270 -1.53 15.31 17.57
C GLU A 270 -2.67 16.18 16.95
N GLY A 271 -3.39 15.69 15.92
CA GLY A 271 -4.56 16.32 15.33
C GLY A 271 -5.84 15.47 15.24
N ALA A 272 -5.88 14.18 15.62
CA ALA A 272 -7.13 13.40 15.50
C ALA A 272 -8.22 13.91 16.44
N VAL A 273 -7.85 14.31 17.66
CA VAL A 273 -8.80 14.94 18.59
C VAL A 273 -9.33 16.26 18.02
N LEU A 274 -8.53 16.98 17.23
CA LEU A 274 -8.94 18.19 16.51
C LEU A 274 -9.81 17.91 15.27
N THR A 275 -10.14 16.66 14.93
CA THR A 275 -11.21 16.38 13.95
C THR A 275 -12.60 16.63 14.54
N ASP A 276 -12.73 16.55 15.86
CA ASP A 276 -13.95 16.87 16.61
C ASP A 276 -14.12 18.40 16.71
N PRO A 277 -15.25 18.97 16.22
CA PRO A 277 -15.51 20.41 16.28
C PRO A 277 -15.50 21.01 17.69
N VAL A 278 -15.94 20.26 18.71
CA VAL A 278 -15.95 20.71 20.10
C VAL A 278 -14.52 20.79 20.61
N CYS A 279 -13.71 19.76 20.36
CA CYS A 279 -12.30 19.74 20.76
C CYS A 279 -11.50 20.87 20.10
N ARG A 280 -11.76 21.22 18.84
CA ARG A 280 -11.12 22.38 18.19
C ARG A 280 -11.44 23.70 18.88
N ARG A 281 -12.72 23.95 19.19
CA ARG A 281 -13.15 25.20 19.83
C ARG A 281 -12.59 25.33 21.24
N VAL A 282 -12.59 24.23 21.99
CA VAL A 282 -12.02 24.15 23.35
C VAL A 282 -10.51 24.37 23.30
N HIS A 283 -9.79 23.70 22.40
CA HIS A 283 -8.35 23.91 22.19
C HIS A 283 -8.04 25.37 21.81
N ALA A 284 -8.79 25.95 20.86
CA ALA A 284 -8.62 27.35 20.48
C ALA A 284 -8.87 28.32 21.64
N ALA A 285 -9.84 28.03 22.52
CA ALA A 285 -10.06 28.86 23.71
C ALA A 285 -8.85 28.82 24.66
N VAL A 286 -8.23 27.66 24.85
CA VAL A 286 -7.01 27.49 25.66
C VAL A 286 -5.81 28.22 25.05
N VAL A 287 -5.56 28.04 23.74
CA VAL A 287 -4.49 28.74 23.00
C VAL A 287 -4.66 30.27 23.07
N LEU A 288 -5.91 30.74 23.05
CA LEU A 288 -6.24 32.16 23.18
C LEU A 288 -6.25 32.68 24.64
N GLY A 289 -5.71 31.90 25.58
CA GLY A 289 -5.44 32.30 26.96
C GLY A 289 -6.58 32.06 27.96
N ALA A 290 -7.64 31.34 27.60
CA ALA A 290 -8.63 30.90 28.58
C ALA A 290 -8.06 29.72 29.38
N ALA A 291 -7.96 29.87 30.70
CA ALA A 291 -7.25 28.91 31.54
C ALA A 291 -8.13 28.09 32.49
N LEU A 292 -9.35 28.56 32.79
CA LEU A 292 -10.29 27.88 33.70
C LEU A 292 -11.42 27.24 32.89
N GLU A 293 -11.91 26.07 33.33
CA GLU A 293 -12.92 25.29 32.60
C GLU A 293 -14.15 26.12 32.20
N ASP A 294 -14.70 26.92 33.11
CA ASP A 294 -15.88 27.75 32.85
C ASP A 294 -15.60 28.83 31.80
N THR A 295 -14.43 29.47 31.88
CA THR A 295 -13.98 30.48 30.92
C THR A 295 -13.72 29.85 29.54
N ILE A 296 -13.17 28.64 29.52
CA ILE A 296 -12.93 27.87 28.28
C ILE A 296 -14.27 27.48 27.65
N ALA A 297 -15.22 26.95 28.43
CA ALA A 297 -16.54 26.56 27.96
C ALA A 297 -17.31 27.75 27.37
N ALA A 298 -17.31 28.89 28.08
CA ALA A 298 -17.93 30.13 27.63
C ALA A 298 -17.29 30.63 26.32
N ARG A 299 -15.96 30.65 26.24
CA ARG A 299 -15.23 31.12 25.05
C ARG A 299 -15.35 30.18 23.86
N ALA A 300 -15.42 28.88 24.11
CA ALA A 300 -15.64 27.85 23.08
C ALA A 300 -17.10 27.74 22.63
N GLY A 301 -18.04 28.40 23.32
CA GLY A 301 -19.47 28.38 23.02
C GLY A 301 -20.09 27.00 23.16
N VAL A 302 -19.69 26.22 24.17
CA VAL A 302 -20.17 24.86 24.42
C VAL A 302 -20.55 24.65 25.89
N PRO A 303 -21.44 23.70 26.22
CA PRO A 303 -21.77 23.38 27.61
C PRO A 303 -20.53 22.94 28.41
N ALA A 304 -20.46 23.31 29.70
CA ALA A 304 -19.31 23.02 30.56
C ALA A 304 -18.95 21.52 30.62
N ALA A 305 -19.95 20.64 30.64
CA ALA A 305 -19.74 19.19 30.62
C ALA A 305 -19.09 18.69 29.30
N GLU A 306 -19.42 19.32 28.17
CA GLU A 306 -18.78 19.01 26.88
C GLU A 306 -17.37 19.58 26.80
N ALA A 307 -17.16 20.80 27.31
CA ALA A 307 -15.84 21.41 27.42
C ALA A 307 -14.88 20.54 28.25
N ARG A 308 -15.34 20.04 29.41
CA ARG A 308 -14.54 19.15 30.27
C ARG A 308 -14.17 17.84 29.58
N ARG A 309 -15.13 17.19 28.90
CA ARG A 309 -14.85 15.97 28.13
C ARG A 309 -13.83 16.23 27.02
N ALA A 310 -13.93 17.36 26.33
CA ALA A 310 -12.99 17.77 25.30
C ALA A 310 -11.59 18.07 25.87
N LEU A 311 -11.49 18.76 27.02
CA LEU A 311 -10.23 19.05 27.71
C LEU A 311 -9.50 17.77 28.11
N HIS A 312 -10.20 16.77 28.65
CA HIS A 312 -9.57 15.47 28.96
C HIS A 312 -9.07 14.73 27.71
N ARG A 313 -9.80 14.83 26.59
CA ARG A 313 -9.34 14.24 25.32
C ARG A 313 -8.12 14.96 24.75
N LEU A 314 -8.09 16.30 24.86
CA LEU A 314 -6.95 17.13 24.44
C LEU A 314 -5.72 16.91 25.35
N LEU A 315 -5.94 16.70 26.65
CA LEU A 315 -4.90 16.34 27.61
C LEU A 315 -4.28 14.99 27.27
N ALA A 316 -5.13 13.98 27.00
CA ALA A 316 -4.69 12.65 26.60
C ALA A 316 -3.92 12.65 25.27
N SER A 317 -4.12 13.64 24.41
CA SER A 317 -3.37 13.82 23.17
C SER A 317 -2.15 14.74 23.30
N GLY A 318 -1.86 15.27 24.50
CA GLY A 318 -0.74 16.17 24.74
C GLY A 318 -0.91 17.60 24.21
N LEU A 319 -2.09 17.96 23.67
CA LEU A 319 -2.34 19.29 23.09
C LEU A 319 -2.62 20.37 24.14
N VAL A 320 -3.01 19.98 25.34
CA VAL A 320 -3.14 20.88 26.49
C VAL A 320 -2.50 20.24 27.72
N ARG A 321 -2.12 21.07 28.69
CA ARG A 321 -1.63 20.65 30.00
C ARG A 321 -2.56 21.17 31.08
N ASP A 322 -2.71 20.42 32.16
CA ASP A 322 -3.42 20.83 33.36
C ASP A 322 -2.43 21.00 34.52
N GLY A 323 -2.47 22.15 35.18
CA GLY A 323 -1.77 22.41 36.43
C GLY A 323 -2.76 22.94 37.45
N ASP A 324 -3.23 22.09 38.35
CA ASP A 324 -4.15 22.43 39.44
C ASP A 324 -5.45 23.11 38.97
N GLY A 325 -6.04 22.62 37.87
CA GLY A 325 -7.27 23.17 37.28
C GLY A 325 -7.05 24.36 36.35
N VAL A 326 -5.79 24.68 36.06
CA VAL A 326 -5.38 25.71 35.09
C VAL A 326 -4.88 25.03 33.82
N TRP A 327 -5.68 25.13 32.77
CA TRP A 327 -5.39 24.57 31.46
C TRP A 327 -4.50 25.51 30.64
N ARG A 328 -3.49 24.94 29.98
CA ARG A 328 -2.53 25.67 29.12
C ARG A 328 -2.29 24.91 27.84
N ASP A 329 -1.80 25.62 26.82
CA ASP A 329 -1.31 25.00 25.60
C ASP A 329 -0.20 23.98 25.93
N GLY A 330 -0.24 22.84 25.25
CA GLY A 330 0.71 21.74 25.45
C GLY A 330 2.01 21.91 24.68
N LEU A 331 2.04 22.83 23.71
CA LEU A 331 3.17 23.17 22.84
C LEU A 331 3.99 24.35 23.39
#